data_AF-A0AAQ2T281-F1
#
_entry.id   AF-A0AAQ2T281-F1
#
_cell.length_a   1.000
_cell.length_b   1.000
_cell.length_c   1.000
_cell.angle_alpha   90.00
_cell.angle_beta   90.00
_cell.angle_gamma   90.00
#
_symmetry.space_group_name_H-M   'P 1'
#
loop_
_entity.id
_entity.type
_entity.pdbx_description
1 polymer ?
#
loop_
_entity_poly.entity_id
_entity_poly.type
_entity_poly.pdbx_seq_one_letter_code
_entity_poly.pdbx_strand_id
1 'polypeptide(L)'
;MNVFNLRNNNLTPLSETPFLLEKEIQTLCETNLSQISELIFVKSEFSIKNRRIDTLAYDPENQSFVIIEYKRDKNYSVVDQGVSYLNLMLEYKAEFIIEYNESLNENLKREDVDWSQSKIIFVAPSFTDDQKQSTNFKDFAIELWEIKRFNDIVIINPISKSKSAPSIKQIKPKEINNDNELVNIIKEAKTYDEEYHLENKSDDIKELYQEFKTAILNLADDVEIKATKVYIGFKIKSNFCSIAILKDGLKLWINVKTGTLKDEKGLSRDVSNIGHHGLGDYELKIHNNQHKEYIMSLIKQAI
;
A
#
# COMPACT_ATOMS: atom_id res chain seq x y z
N MET A 1 -21.80 8.30 9.86
CA MET A 1 -21.83 6.99 10.53
C MET A 1 -22.22 7.21 11.97
N ASN A 2 -23.26 6.52 12.44
CA ASN A 2 -23.65 6.55 13.85
C ASN A 2 -23.02 5.34 14.53
N VAL A 3 -22.27 5.57 15.61
CA VAL A 3 -21.61 4.49 16.37
C VAL A 3 -22.38 4.31 17.67
N PHE A 4 -22.68 3.06 18.01
CA PHE A 4 -23.43 2.71 19.22
C PHE A 4 -22.66 1.68 20.05
N ASN A 5 -22.78 1.77 21.36
CA ASN A 5 -22.36 0.73 22.29
C ASN A 5 -23.57 -0.19 22.57
N LEU A 6 -23.40 -1.49 22.33
CA LEU A 6 -24.41 -2.53 22.58
C LEU A 6 -24.15 -3.17 23.95
N ARG A 7 -25.08 -2.97 24.90
CA ARG A 7 -25.06 -3.65 26.20
C ARG A 7 -26.46 -4.16 26.52
N ASN A 8 -26.57 -5.45 26.86
CA ASN A 8 -27.84 -6.10 27.20
C ASN A 8 -28.95 -5.82 26.17
N ASN A 9 -28.63 -5.95 24.87
CA ASN A 9 -29.53 -5.68 23.75
C ASN A 9 -30.06 -4.23 23.64
N ASN A 10 -29.45 -3.28 24.36
CA ASN A 10 -29.76 -1.86 24.26
C ASN A 10 -28.60 -1.12 23.58
N LEU A 11 -28.95 -0.28 22.59
CA LEU A 11 -28.01 0.58 21.89
C LEU A 11 -27.93 1.94 22.57
N THR A 12 -26.72 2.38 22.88
CA THR A 12 -26.44 3.73 23.39
C THR A 12 -25.53 4.46 22.41
N PRO A 13 -25.89 5.66 21.92
CA PRO A 13 -25.08 6.38 20.95
C PRO A 13 -23.75 6.80 21.58
N LEU A 14 -22.65 6.61 20.84
CA LEU A 14 -21.35 7.16 21.18
C LEU A 14 -21.17 8.51 20.50
N SER A 15 -20.83 9.53 21.29
CA SER A 15 -20.49 10.86 20.78
C SER A 15 -19.04 10.91 20.32
N GLU A 16 -18.79 11.61 19.21
CA GLU A 16 -17.44 11.82 18.70
C GLU A 16 -16.63 12.69 19.68
N THR A 17 -15.44 12.26 20.02
CA THR A 17 -14.46 12.98 20.84
C THR A 17 -13.47 13.66 19.90
N PRO A 18 -13.57 14.98 19.67
CA PRO A 18 -12.73 15.65 18.68
C PRO A 18 -11.25 15.59 19.05
N PHE A 19 -10.38 15.61 18.04
CA PHE A 19 -8.96 15.88 18.24
C PHE A 19 -8.75 17.38 18.41
N LEU A 20 -8.08 17.79 19.48
CA LEU A 20 -7.89 19.22 19.76
C LEU A 20 -6.71 19.79 18.98
N LEU A 21 -5.68 18.97 18.73
CA LEU A 21 -4.46 19.37 18.07
C LEU A 21 -4.10 18.38 16.94
N GLU A 22 -3.49 18.89 15.89
CA GLU A 22 -2.90 18.06 14.82
C GLU A 22 -1.85 17.08 15.37
N LYS A 23 -1.06 17.55 16.35
CA LYS A 23 -0.05 16.72 17.02
C LYS A 23 -0.65 15.52 17.75
N GLU A 24 -1.89 15.59 18.23
CA GLU A 24 -2.56 14.43 18.85
C GLU A 24 -2.80 13.32 17.81
N ILE A 25 -3.21 13.70 16.59
CA ILE A 25 -3.42 12.76 15.49
C ILE A 25 -2.09 12.15 15.07
N GLN A 26 -1.08 13.00 14.89
CA GLN A 26 0.26 12.57 14.50
C GLN A 26 0.85 11.55 15.48
N THR A 27 0.92 11.88 16.76
CA THR A 27 1.49 10.98 17.78
C THR A 27 0.73 9.66 17.87
N LEU A 28 -0.60 9.70 17.77
CA LEU A 28 -1.43 8.49 17.76
C LEU A 28 -1.11 7.59 16.56
N CYS A 29 -1.01 8.17 15.36
CA CYS A 29 -0.70 7.43 14.14
C CYS A 29 0.74 6.92 14.11
N GLU A 30 1.73 7.74 14.44
CA GLU A 30 3.15 7.33 14.49
C GLU A 30 3.37 6.15 15.43
N THR A 31 2.80 6.20 16.65
CA THR A 31 2.94 5.15 17.67
C THR A 31 2.34 3.81 17.23
N ASN A 32 1.34 3.84 16.35
CA ASN A 32 0.57 2.67 15.94
C ASN A 32 0.69 2.40 14.43
N LEU A 33 1.69 2.96 13.76
CA LEU A 33 1.73 2.98 12.30
C LEU A 33 1.72 1.58 11.71
N SER A 34 2.44 0.65 12.33
CA SER A 34 2.51 -0.77 11.94
C SER A 34 1.21 -1.56 12.17
N GLN A 35 0.31 -1.07 13.01
CA GLN A 35 -0.99 -1.68 13.29
C GLN A 35 -2.08 -1.09 12.40
N ILE A 36 -1.97 0.22 12.15
CA ILE A 36 -2.88 0.96 11.26
C ILE A 36 -2.60 0.59 9.79
N SER A 37 -1.34 0.26 9.49
CA SER A 37 -0.84 0.01 8.14
C SER A 37 0.35 -0.93 8.18
N GLU A 38 0.73 -1.52 7.04
CA GLU A 38 1.97 -2.31 6.93
C GLU A 38 3.23 -1.43 6.75
N LEU A 39 3.13 -0.12 7.03
CA LEU A 39 4.23 0.83 6.88
C LEU A 39 5.18 0.80 8.09
N ILE A 40 6.46 1.03 7.82
CA ILE A 40 7.51 1.18 8.81
C ILE A 40 7.70 2.67 9.10
N PHE A 41 7.58 3.07 10.36
CA PHE A 41 7.89 4.43 10.79
C PHE A 41 9.40 4.70 10.65
N VAL A 42 9.78 5.81 10.02
CA VAL A 42 11.18 6.22 9.85
C VAL A 42 11.51 7.38 10.77
N LYS A 43 10.82 8.53 10.60
CA LYS A 43 11.15 9.75 11.33
C LYS A 43 9.94 10.68 11.49
N SER A 44 9.84 11.30 12.67
CA SER A 44 8.91 12.39 12.96
C SER A 44 9.57 13.74 12.67
N GLU A 45 8.79 14.70 12.14
CA GLU A 45 9.22 16.08 11.86
C GLU A 45 10.45 16.16 10.93
N PHE A 46 10.53 15.26 9.95
CA PHE A 46 11.67 15.18 9.03
C PHE A 46 11.76 16.45 8.19
N SER A 47 12.90 17.13 8.27
CA SER A 47 13.09 18.44 7.63
C SER A 47 14.09 18.35 6.49
N ILE A 48 13.66 18.74 5.28
CA ILE A 48 14.53 18.90 4.11
C ILE A 48 14.42 20.34 3.63
N LYS A 49 15.56 21.03 3.56
CA LYS A 49 15.64 22.46 3.23
C LYS A 49 14.75 23.29 4.17
N ASN A 50 13.71 23.90 3.62
CA ASN A 50 12.78 24.78 4.32
C ASN A 50 11.39 24.13 4.49
N ARG A 51 11.28 22.83 4.22
CA ARG A 51 10.04 22.07 4.38
C ARG A 51 10.22 21.05 5.49
N ARG A 52 9.19 20.94 6.31
CA ARG A 52 9.09 19.95 7.38
C ARG A 52 7.94 19.03 7.03
N ILE A 53 8.24 17.74 6.99
CA ILE A 53 7.31 16.64 6.81
C ILE A 53 6.89 16.17 8.20
N ASP A 54 5.59 15.98 8.43
CA ASP A 54 5.13 15.54 9.75
C ASP A 54 5.66 14.14 10.10
N THR A 55 5.48 13.18 9.19
CA THR A 55 5.97 11.80 9.35
C THR A 55 6.55 11.26 8.05
N LEU A 56 7.77 10.75 8.12
CA LEU A 56 8.36 9.90 7.10
C LEU A 56 8.17 8.42 7.48
N ALA A 57 7.71 7.63 6.52
CA ALA A 57 7.55 6.19 6.62
C ALA A 57 8.07 5.48 5.36
N TYR A 58 8.24 4.16 5.46
CA TYR A 58 8.65 3.30 4.35
C TYR A 58 7.64 2.18 4.15
N ASP A 59 7.27 1.92 2.89
CA ASP A 59 6.43 0.82 2.47
C ASP A 59 7.32 -0.34 2.00
N PRO A 60 7.50 -1.40 2.80
CA PRO A 60 8.31 -2.54 2.41
C PRO A 60 7.69 -3.35 1.27
N GLU A 61 6.35 -3.34 1.12
CA GLU A 61 5.64 -4.09 0.07
C GLU A 61 5.93 -3.48 -1.32
N ASN A 62 5.91 -2.15 -1.39
CA ASN A 62 6.14 -1.42 -2.64
C ASN A 62 7.58 -0.88 -2.76
N GLN A 63 8.42 -1.15 -1.76
CA GLN A 63 9.79 -0.68 -1.64
C GLN A 63 9.91 0.84 -1.84
N SER A 64 8.99 1.62 -1.28
CA SER A 64 8.85 3.05 -1.56
C SER A 64 8.70 3.89 -0.30
N PHE A 65 8.94 5.20 -0.43
CA PHE A 65 8.76 6.13 0.68
C PHE A 65 7.32 6.65 0.74
N VAL A 66 6.84 6.83 1.97
CA VAL A 66 5.51 7.38 2.25
C VAL A 66 5.66 8.59 3.16
N ILE A 67 5.14 9.73 2.72
CA ILE A 67 4.99 10.92 3.57
C ILE A 67 3.57 10.92 4.13
N ILE A 68 3.43 11.12 5.43
CA ILE A 68 2.13 11.24 6.09
C ILE A 68 2.01 12.65 6.67
N GLU A 69 0.94 13.34 6.29
CA GLU A 69 0.63 14.71 6.69
C GLU A 69 -0.68 14.73 7.47
N TYR A 70 -0.68 15.38 8.63
CA TYR A 70 -1.86 15.44 9.50
C TYR A 70 -2.54 16.78 9.35
N LYS A 71 -3.88 16.80 9.44
CA LYS A 71 -4.66 18.03 9.31
C LYS A 71 -5.85 18.00 10.26
N ARG A 72 -6.05 19.11 10.99
CA ARG A 72 -7.21 19.27 11.89
C ARG A 72 -8.40 19.97 11.22
N ASP A 73 -8.11 20.98 10.38
CA ASP A 73 -9.11 21.79 9.69
C ASP A 73 -9.31 21.34 8.24
N LYS A 74 -10.44 21.67 7.59
CA LYS A 74 -10.75 21.21 6.22
C LYS A 74 -10.23 22.13 5.10
N ASN A 75 -9.78 23.33 5.44
CA ASN A 75 -9.45 24.39 4.46
C ASN A 75 -7.97 24.37 4.06
N TYR A 76 -7.47 23.23 3.58
CA TYR A 76 -6.10 23.08 3.10
C TYR A 76 -6.08 22.47 1.69
N SER A 77 -5.05 22.82 0.92
CA SER A 77 -4.86 22.27 -0.43
C SER A 77 -4.12 20.95 -0.36
N VAL A 78 -4.88 19.84 -0.35
CA VAL A 78 -4.37 18.47 -0.42
C VAL A 78 -3.48 18.29 -1.66
N VAL A 79 -3.98 18.74 -2.82
CA VAL A 79 -3.33 18.51 -4.11
C VAL A 79 -2.03 19.28 -4.20
N ASP A 80 -2.04 20.59 -3.91
CA ASP A 80 -0.83 21.41 -4.05
C ASP A 80 0.25 20.98 -3.06
N GLN A 81 -0.12 20.68 -1.80
CA GLN A 81 0.84 20.17 -0.82
C GLN A 81 1.37 18.81 -1.21
N GLY A 82 0.50 17.89 -1.64
CA GLY A 82 0.93 16.55 -2.03
C GLY A 82 1.83 16.56 -3.27
N VAL A 83 1.53 17.38 -4.28
CA VAL A 83 2.39 17.61 -5.44
C VAL A 83 3.75 18.16 -5.00
N SER A 84 3.76 19.15 -4.11
CA SER A 84 4.99 19.75 -3.61
C SER A 84 5.87 18.73 -2.86
N TYR A 85 5.29 17.87 -2.03
CA TYR A 85 6.02 16.83 -1.31
C TYR A 85 6.48 15.69 -2.22
N LEU A 86 5.69 15.29 -3.22
CA LEU A 86 6.12 14.32 -4.23
C LEU A 86 7.33 14.86 -5.01
N ASN A 87 7.29 16.13 -5.45
CA ASN A 87 8.41 16.75 -6.13
C ASN A 87 9.66 16.82 -5.22
N LEU A 88 9.49 17.18 -3.94
CA LEU A 88 10.55 17.16 -2.95
C LEU A 88 11.19 15.77 -2.82
N MET A 89 10.40 14.69 -2.77
CA MET A 89 10.93 13.31 -2.76
C MET A 89 11.76 13.00 -4.00
N LEU A 90 11.27 13.38 -5.19
CA LEU A 90 11.96 13.10 -6.44
C LEU A 90 13.25 13.91 -6.61
N GLU A 91 13.30 15.13 -6.07
CA GLU A 91 14.48 16.00 -6.13
C GLU A 91 15.55 15.61 -5.11
N TYR A 92 15.14 15.21 -3.89
CA TYR A 92 16.04 14.94 -2.76
C TYR A 92 16.12 13.46 -2.36
N LYS A 93 16.03 12.55 -3.33
CA LYS A 93 16.03 11.08 -3.12
C LYS A 93 17.10 10.58 -2.14
N ALA A 94 18.29 11.19 -2.14
CA ALA A 94 19.39 10.82 -1.26
C ALA A 94 19.10 11.09 0.22
N GLU A 95 18.46 12.21 0.55
CA GLU A 95 18.16 12.61 1.93
C GLU A 95 17.19 11.61 2.60
N PHE A 96 16.19 11.14 1.85
CA PHE A 96 15.24 10.13 2.34
C PHE A 96 15.92 8.79 2.65
N ILE A 97 16.86 8.37 1.80
CA ILE A 97 17.62 7.12 2.02
C ILE A 97 18.57 7.26 3.21
N ILE A 98 19.25 8.40 3.34
CA ILE A 98 20.11 8.69 4.50
C ILE A 98 19.28 8.64 5.78
N GLU A 99 18.16 9.36 5.84
CA GLU A 99 17.30 9.40 7.02
C GLU A 99 16.74 8.00 7.37
N TYR A 100 16.37 7.21 6.37
CA TYR A 100 15.98 5.80 6.56
C TYR A 100 17.08 4.99 7.22
N ASN A 101 18.29 5.02 6.64
CA ASN A 101 19.41 4.22 7.12
C ASN A 101 19.85 4.65 8.52
N GLU A 102 19.89 5.96 8.80
CA GLU A 102 20.26 6.49 10.12
C GLU A 102 19.21 6.21 11.19
N SER A 103 17.93 6.35 10.87
CA SER A 103 16.85 6.14 11.84
C SER A 103 16.58 4.67 12.14
N LEU A 104 16.76 3.77 11.16
CA LEU A 104 16.48 2.34 11.30
C LEU A 104 17.74 1.48 11.47
N ASN A 105 18.94 2.06 11.33
CA ASN A 105 20.21 1.34 11.33
C ASN A 105 20.27 0.24 10.27
N GLU A 106 19.82 0.59 9.06
CA GLU A 106 19.74 -0.28 7.88
C GLU A 106 20.67 0.21 6.75
N ASN A 107 20.73 -0.52 5.63
CA ASN A 107 21.53 -0.17 4.46
C ASN A 107 20.75 -0.30 3.15
N LEU A 108 19.69 0.50 3.03
CA LEU A 108 18.89 0.65 1.84
C LEU A 108 19.69 1.36 0.74
N LYS A 109 19.73 0.78 -0.45
CA LYS A 109 20.40 1.39 -1.61
C LYS A 109 19.42 2.11 -2.50
N ARG A 110 19.94 2.96 -3.39
CA ARG A 110 19.11 3.75 -4.31
C ARG A 110 18.32 2.88 -5.29
N GLU A 111 18.92 1.80 -5.75
CA GLU A 111 18.32 0.82 -6.66
C GLU A 111 17.22 -0.02 -6.02
N ASP A 112 17.19 -0.10 -4.69
CA ASP A 112 16.19 -0.85 -3.94
C ASP A 112 14.88 -0.06 -3.77
N VAL A 113 14.87 1.25 -4.09
CA VAL A 113 13.70 2.12 -3.91
C VAL A 113 12.92 2.29 -5.21
N ASP A 114 11.63 1.93 -5.18
CA ASP A 114 10.69 2.22 -6.25
C ASP A 114 9.99 3.56 -6.03
N TRP A 115 10.63 4.62 -6.50
CA TRP A 115 10.11 6.00 -6.44
C TRP A 115 8.78 6.19 -7.18
N SER A 116 8.46 5.32 -8.15
CA SER A 116 7.17 5.38 -8.86
C SER A 116 5.98 5.02 -7.97
N GLN A 117 6.25 4.34 -6.85
CA GLN A 117 5.27 3.92 -5.85
C GLN A 117 5.32 4.77 -4.58
N SER A 118 6.16 5.81 -4.53
CA SER A 118 6.17 6.74 -3.41
C SER A 118 4.88 7.57 -3.38
N LYS A 119 4.33 7.81 -2.19
CA LYS A 119 3.01 8.44 -2.04
C LYS A 119 2.92 9.37 -0.83
N ILE A 120 1.88 10.20 -0.83
CA ILE A 120 1.50 11.08 0.28
C ILE A 120 0.18 10.58 0.85
N ILE A 121 0.11 10.43 2.17
CA ILE A 121 -1.14 10.14 2.90
C ILE A 121 -1.51 11.38 3.70
N PHE A 122 -2.68 11.95 3.44
CA PHE A 122 -3.25 12.95 4.33
C PHE A 122 -4.17 12.28 5.34
N VAL A 123 -4.00 12.57 6.62
CA VAL A 123 -4.84 12.06 7.71
C VAL A 123 -5.57 13.21 8.37
N ALA A 124 -6.90 13.18 8.35
CA ALA A 124 -7.72 14.26 8.90
C ALA A 124 -9.07 13.75 9.44
N PRO A 125 -9.76 14.50 10.33
CA PRO A 125 -11.10 14.10 10.78
C PRO A 125 -12.15 14.00 9.68
N SER A 126 -11.97 14.76 8.59
CA SER A 126 -12.81 14.71 7.40
C SER A 126 -12.20 15.49 6.25
N PHE A 127 -12.63 15.18 5.03
CA PHE A 127 -12.28 15.91 3.81
C PHE A 127 -13.55 16.48 3.15
N THR A 128 -13.41 17.57 2.40
CA THR A 128 -14.48 18.09 1.53
C THR A 128 -14.66 17.19 0.30
N ASP A 129 -15.81 17.27 -0.36
CA ASP A 129 -16.06 16.49 -1.57
C ASP A 129 -15.10 16.90 -2.70
N ASP A 130 -14.75 18.19 -2.80
CA ASP A 130 -13.76 18.69 -3.76
C ASP A 130 -12.37 18.08 -3.53
N GLN A 131 -11.93 17.93 -2.26
CA GLN A 131 -10.68 17.26 -1.92
C GLN A 131 -10.72 15.79 -2.33
N LYS A 132 -11.82 15.08 -2.02
CA LYS A 132 -11.99 13.67 -2.39
C LYS A 132 -11.99 13.48 -3.92
N GLN A 133 -12.66 14.37 -4.64
CA GLN A 133 -12.76 14.32 -6.10
C GLN A 133 -11.43 14.66 -6.77
N SER A 134 -10.71 15.66 -6.28
CA SER A 134 -9.43 16.09 -6.84
C SER A 134 -8.30 15.05 -6.68
N THR A 135 -8.41 14.13 -5.72
CA THR A 135 -7.50 12.99 -5.57
C THR A 135 -7.98 11.69 -6.24
N ASN A 136 -9.18 11.68 -6.86
CA ASN A 136 -9.81 10.48 -7.40
C ASN A 136 -9.27 10.06 -8.79
N PHE A 137 -7.97 9.81 -8.85
CA PHE A 137 -7.26 9.30 -10.04
C PHE A 137 -6.55 8.01 -9.69
N LYS A 138 -6.74 6.95 -10.49
CA LYS A 138 -6.29 5.59 -10.14
C LYS A 138 -4.78 5.47 -9.88
N ASP A 139 -3.99 6.33 -10.51
CA ASP A 139 -2.53 6.36 -10.54
C ASP A 139 -1.93 7.61 -9.88
N PHE A 140 -2.75 8.40 -9.19
CA PHE A 140 -2.26 9.57 -8.46
C PHE A 140 -1.80 9.20 -7.04
N ALA A 141 -0.57 9.57 -6.71
CA ALA A 141 0.11 9.12 -5.49
C ALA A 141 -0.28 9.92 -4.23
N ILE A 142 -1.54 10.35 -4.12
CA ILE A 142 -2.10 11.01 -2.94
C ILE A 142 -3.28 10.17 -2.43
N GLU A 143 -3.23 9.84 -1.14
CA GLU A 143 -4.27 9.11 -0.41
C GLU A 143 -4.85 9.99 0.71
N LEU A 144 -6.11 9.74 1.04
CA LEU A 144 -6.86 10.46 2.07
C LEU A 144 -7.40 9.48 3.09
N TRP A 145 -7.06 9.64 4.36
CA TRP A 145 -7.51 8.77 5.45
C TRP A 145 -8.30 9.59 6.47
N GLU A 146 -9.57 9.24 6.66
CA GLU A 146 -10.43 9.88 7.66
C GLU A 146 -10.23 9.23 9.04
N ILE A 147 -9.90 10.02 10.06
CA ILE A 147 -9.72 9.53 11.45
C ILE A 147 -10.78 10.09 12.39
N LYS A 148 -11.45 9.22 13.15
CA LYS A 148 -12.44 9.62 14.16
C LYS A 148 -12.18 8.92 15.48
N ARG A 149 -12.51 9.60 16.57
CA ARG A 149 -12.38 9.05 17.93
C ARG A 149 -13.73 9.10 18.64
N PHE A 150 -14.08 8.02 19.35
CA PHE A 150 -15.26 7.88 20.19
C PHE A 150 -14.81 7.25 21.51
N ASN A 151 -14.53 8.07 22.52
CA ASN A 151 -13.84 7.64 23.75
C ASN A 151 -12.52 6.90 23.40
N ASP A 152 -12.40 5.63 23.78
CA ASP A 152 -11.21 4.78 23.55
C ASP A 152 -11.22 4.09 22.18
N ILE A 153 -12.23 4.32 21.35
CA ILE A 153 -12.35 3.72 20.02
C ILE A 153 -11.86 4.72 18.98
N VAL A 154 -10.91 4.31 18.15
CA VAL A 154 -10.42 5.07 17.00
C VAL A 154 -10.81 4.34 15.72
N ILE A 155 -11.32 5.07 14.76
CA ILE A 155 -11.68 4.57 13.43
C ILE A 155 -10.85 5.32 12.42
N ILE A 156 -10.11 4.59 11.59
CA ILE A 156 -9.34 5.13 10.47
C ILE A 156 -9.91 4.52 9.20
N ASN A 157 -10.31 5.38 8.27
CA ASN A 157 -10.98 4.99 7.04
C ASN A 157 -10.24 5.58 5.84
N PRO A 158 -9.38 4.78 5.16
CA PRO A 158 -8.83 5.14 3.88
C PRO A 158 -9.97 5.38 2.86
N ILE A 159 -9.94 6.51 2.18
CA ILE A 159 -10.92 6.83 1.14
C ILE A 159 -10.50 6.12 -0.14
N SER A 160 -11.25 5.09 -0.52
CA SER A 160 -11.04 4.37 -1.76
C SER A 160 -11.33 5.25 -2.97
N LYS A 161 -10.45 5.16 -3.98
CA LYS A 161 -10.69 5.74 -5.30
C LYS A 161 -11.84 5.00 -5.98
N SER A 162 -12.60 5.72 -6.81
CA SER A 162 -13.69 5.12 -7.58
C SER A 162 -13.17 4.06 -8.56
N LYS A 163 -13.93 2.98 -8.78
CA LYS A 163 -13.56 1.93 -9.75
C LYS A 163 -13.39 2.46 -11.17
N SER A 164 -14.07 3.55 -11.51
CA SER A 164 -13.99 4.25 -12.79
C SER A 164 -13.08 5.49 -12.75
N ALA A 165 -12.20 5.59 -11.76
CA ALA A 165 -11.29 6.74 -11.64
C ALA A 165 -10.42 6.87 -12.91
N PRO A 166 -10.35 8.08 -13.52
CA PRO A 166 -9.48 8.31 -14.65
C PRO A 166 -8.00 8.19 -14.25
N SER A 167 -7.14 8.07 -15.25
CA SER A 167 -5.69 8.17 -15.04
C SER A 167 -5.27 9.63 -15.07
N ILE A 168 -4.41 10.05 -14.14
CA ILE A 168 -3.82 11.41 -14.09
C ILE A 168 -3.03 11.71 -15.37
N LYS A 169 -2.52 10.68 -16.06
CA LYS A 169 -1.81 10.81 -17.34
C LYS A 169 -2.71 11.29 -18.49
N GLN A 170 -4.03 11.22 -18.34
CA GLN A 170 -4.99 11.74 -19.32
C GLN A 170 -5.08 13.27 -19.30
N ILE A 171 -4.60 13.91 -18.24
CA ILE A 171 -4.52 15.37 -18.15
C ILE A 171 -3.41 15.83 -19.11
N LYS A 172 -3.80 16.60 -20.15
CA LYS A 172 -2.87 17.02 -21.19
C LYS A 172 -1.88 18.05 -20.62
N PRO A 173 -0.55 17.88 -20.87
CA PRO A 173 0.45 18.85 -20.44
C PRO A 173 0.25 20.28 -20.98
N LYS A 174 -0.48 20.44 -22.09
CA LYS A 174 -0.77 21.77 -22.69
C LYS A 174 -1.74 22.62 -21.87
N GLU A 175 -2.48 22.04 -20.93
CA GLU A 175 -3.40 22.76 -20.02
C GLU A 175 -2.74 23.03 -18.66
N ILE A 176 -1.54 22.48 -18.44
CA ILE A 176 -0.74 22.66 -17.23
C ILE A 176 0.27 23.76 -17.54
N ASN A 177 -0.01 24.99 -17.12
CA ASN A 177 0.88 26.14 -17.29
C ASN A 177 2.25 25.85 -16.67
N ASN A 178 3.27 25.46 -17.43
CA ASN A 178 4.70 25.39 -17.02
C ASN A 178 5.03 24.80 -15.61
N ASP A 179 4.13 24.07 -14.95
CA ASP A 179 4.39 23.44 -13.66
C ASP A 179 5.21 22.19 -13.88
N ASN A 180 6.54 22.39 -13.95
CA ASN A 180 7.53 21.34 -14.08
C ASN A 180 7.37 20.24 -13.01
N GLU A 181 6.83 20.58 -11.83
CA GLU A 181 6.63 19.66 -10.70
C GLU A 181 5.62 18.55 -11.05
N LEU A 182 4.41 18.92 -11.49
CA LEU A 182 3.35 17.95 -11.80
C LEU A 182 3.73 17.06 -12.99
N VAL A 183 4.43 17.62 -13.98
CA VAL A 183 4.92 16.86 -15.14
C VAL A 183 5.92 15.78 -14.72
N ASN A 184 6.82 16.08 -13.78
CA ASN A 184 7.80 15.11 -13.29
C ASN A 184 7.11 13.97 -12.53
N ILE A 185 6.12 14.30 -11.69
CA ILE A 185 5.33 13.31 -10.95
C ILE A 185 4.58 12.38 -11.91
N ILE A 186 3.91 12.94 -12.93
CA ILE A 186 3.17 12.16 -13.93
C ILE A 186 4.11 11.21 -14.71
N LYS A 187 5.34 11.67 -15.01
CA LYS A 187 6.35 10.84 -15.69
C LYS A 187 6.87 9.70 -14.82
N GLU A 188 7.09 9.96 -13.52
CA GLU A 188 7.58 8.94 -12.59
C GLU A 188 6.48 7.92 -12.26
N ALA A 189 5.22 8.36 -12.16
CA ALA A 189 4.09 7.52 -11.78
C ALA A 189 3.93 6.30 -12.68
N LYS A 190 3.89 5.11 -12.06
CA LYS A 190 3.61 3.84 -12.73
C LYS A 190 2.43 3.16 -12.08
N THR A 191 1.54 2.65 -12.92
CA THR A 191 0.42 1.82 -12.50
C THR A 191 0.78 0.39 -12.80
N TYR A 192 0.71 -0.45 -11.78
CA TYR A 192 0.82 -1.88 -11.92
C TYR A 192 -0.58 -2.48 -11.73
N ASP A 193 -1.03 -3.21 -12.74
CA ASP A 193 -2.27 -3.98 -12.71
C ASP A 193 -2.00 -5.39 -13.25
N GLU A 194 -3.04 -6.22 -13.31
CA GLU A 194 -2.87 -7.58 -13.81
C GLU A 194 -2.45 -7.58 -15.29
N GLU A 195 -2.94 -6.64 -16.09
CA GLU A 195 -2.61 -6.54 -17.52
C GLU A 195 -1.12 -6.24 -17.71
N TYR A 196 -0.54 -5.36 -16.89
CA TYR A 196 0.91 -5.14 -16.85
C TYR A 196 1.71 -6.44 -16.69
N HIS A 197 1.26 -7.34 -15.82
CA HIS A 197 1.95 -8.63 -15.57
C HIS A 197 1.67 -9.69 -16.64
N LEU A 198 0.54 -9.59 -17.33
CA LEU A 198 0.11 -10.50 -18.40
C LEU A 198 0.63 -10.06 -19.78
N GLU A 199 1.14 -8.84 -19.91
CA GLU A 199 1.72 -8.32 -21.13
C GLU A 199 2.86 -9.22 -21.61
N ASN A 200 2.87 -9.54 -22.90
CA ASN A 200 3.87 -10.40 -23.56
C ASN A 200 3.98 -11.84 -22.99
N LYS A 201 2.98 -12.33 -22.24
CA LYS A 201 2.87 -13.72 -21.82
C LYS A 201 2.13 -14.56 -22.87
N SER A 202 2.48 -15.85 -22.97
CA SER A 202 1.72 -16.79 -23.80
C SER A 202 0.35 -17.06 -23.21
N ASP A 203 -0.58 -17.50 -24.05
CA ASP A 203 -1.96 -17.80 -23.62
C ASP A 203 -1.99 -18.89 -22.54
N ASP A 204 -1.14 -19.93 -22.65
CA ASP A 204 -1.00 -20.97 -21.62
C ASP A 204 -0.64 -20.41 -20.22
N ILE A 205 0.24 -19.40 -20.16
CA ILE A 205 0.65 -18.79 -18.89
C ILE A 205 -0.45 -17.89 -18.35
N LYS A 206 -1.17 -17.17 -19.23
CA LYS A 206 -2.32 -16.37 -18.84
C LYS A 206 -3.43 -17.27 -18.28
N GLU A 207 -3.71 -18.40 -18.92
CA GLU A 207 -4.68 -19.39 -18.46
C GLU A 207 -4.28 -19.99 -17.10
N LEU A 208 -3.02 -20.42 -16.95
CA LEU A 208 -2.48 -20.91 -15.68
C LEU A 208 -2.64 -19.89 -14.55
N TYR A 209 -2.34 -18.60 -14.81
CA TYR A 209 -2.58 -17.53 -13.85
C TYR A 209 -4.06 -17.39 -13.49
N GLN A 210 -4.96 -17.36 -14.48
CA GLN A 210 -6.40 -17.20 -14.22
C GLN A 210 -6.97 -18.37 -13.41
N GLU A 211 -6.51 -19.60 -13.65
CA GLU A 211 -6.90 -20.76 -12.87
C GLU A 211 -6.48 -20.65 -11.40
N PHE A 212 -5.22 -20.27 -11.14
CA PHE A 212 -4.72 -20.09 -9.78
C PHE A 212 -5.37 -18.91 -9.08
N LYS A 213 -5.54 -17.78 -9.78
CA LYS A 213 -6.27 -16.62 -9.28
C LYS A 213 -7.67 -17.01 -8.85
N THR A 214 -8.43 -17.69 -9.72
CA THR A 214 -9.80 -18.12 -9.41
C THR A 214 -9.83 -19.06 -8.21
N ALA A 215 -8.89 -20.01 -8.14
CA ALA A 215 -8.80 -20.93 -7.02
C ALA A 215 -8.49 -20.21 -5.69
N ILE A 216 -7.58 -19.22 -5.68
CA ILE A 216 -7.23 -18.43 -4.50
C ILE A 216 -8.41 -17.57 -4.04
N LEU A 217 -9.09 -16.90 -4.97
CA LEU A 217 -10.28 -16.10 -4.66
C LEU A 217 -11.43 -16.93 -4.07
N ASN A 218 -11.47 -18.23 -4.36
CA ASN A 218 -12.46 -19.15 -3.79
C ASN A 218 -12.08 -19.71 -2.40
N LEU A 219 -10.91 -19.37 -1.85
CA LEU A 219 -10.48 -19.85 -0.53
C LEU A 219 -11.13 -19.07 0.63
N ALA A 220 -11.47 -17.81 0.41
CA ALA A 220 -12.08 -16.93 1.40
C ALA A 220 -12.89 -15.83 0.73
N ASP A 221 -13.88 -15.31 1.45
CA ASP A 221 -14.59 -14.10 1.04
C ASP A 221 -13.68 -12.87 1.21
N ASP A 222 -14.02 -11.78 0.53
CA ASP A 222 -13.35 -10.46 0.65
C ASP A 222 -11.84 -10.44 0.34
N VAL A 223 -11.37 -11.37 -0.49
CA VAL A 223 -9.98 -11.33 -0.99
C VAL A 223 -9.79 -10.17 -1.97
N GLU A 224 -8.93 -9.23 -1.59
CA GLU A 224 -8.48 -8.12 -2.43
C GLU A 224 -7.24 -8.49 -3.25
N ILE A 225 -7.20 -8.06 -4.51
CA ILE A 225 -6.04 -8.22 -5.40
C ILE A 225 -5.30 -6.90 -5.49
N LYS A 226 -3.99 -6.93 -5.23
CA LYS A 226 -3.11 -5.76 -5.34
C LYS A 226 -1.86 -6.11 -6.14
N ALA A 227 -1.70 -5.51 -7.32
CA ALA A 227 -0.49 -5.67 -8.13
C ALA A 227 0.59 -4.68 -7.68
N THR A 228 1.81 -5.19 -7.51
CA THR A 228 3.04 -4.42 -7.34
C THR A 228 3.83 -4.45 -8.64
N LYS A 229 5.03 -3.85 -8.66
CA LYS A 229 5.94 -3.94 -9.81
C LYS A 229 6.34 -5.38 -10.16
N VAL A 230 6.44 -6.28 -9.19
CA VAL A 230 7.04 -7.60 -9.38
C VAL A 230 6.04 -8.75 -9.28
N TYR A 231 4.97 -8.57 -8.51
CA TYR A 231 4.01 -9.63 -8.25
C TYR A 231 2.58 -9.10 -8.07
N ILE A 232 1.63 -10.01 -8.06
CA ILE A 232 0.23 -9.76 -7.73
C ILE A 232 -0.06 -10.41 -6.38
N GLY A 233 -0.39 -9.60 -5.37
CA GLY A 233 -0.70 -10.03 -4.01
C GLY A 233 -2.20 -10.25 -3.81
N PHE A 234 -2.53 -11.19 -2.92
CA PHE A 234 -3.88 -11.51 -2.47
C PHE A 234 -3.96 -11.20 -0.97
N LYS A 235 -4.90 -10.32 -0.59
CA LYS A 235 -4.97 -9.73 0.76
C LYS A 235 -6.38 -9.89 1.34
N ILE A 236 -6.48 -10.03 2.66
CA ILE A 236 -7.75 -9.85 3.40
C ILE A 236 -7.54 -8.74 4.43
N LYS A 237 -6.66 -8.99 5.42
CA LYS A 237 -6.13 -7.97 6.33
C LYS A 237 -4.70 -7.59 5.97
N SER A 238 -3.90 -8.62 5.69
CA SER A 238 -2.54 -8.56 5.19
C SER A 238 -2.44 -9.42 3.94
N ASN A 239 -1.34 -9.28 3.20
CA ASN A 239 -1.04 -10.14 2.06
C ASN A 239 -0.76 -11.57 2.56
N PHE A 240 -1.57 -12.56 2.19
CA PHE A 240 -1.39 -13.95 2.61
C PHE A 240 -0.70 -14.80 1.54
N CYS A 241 -0.74 -14.36 0.27
CA CYS A 241 -0.15 -15.05 -0.85
C CYS A 241 0.14 -14.07 -2.00
N SER A 242 1.22 -14.30 -2.75
CA SER A 242 1.54 -13.51 -3.94
C SER A 242 1.99 -14.37 -5.11
N ILE A 243 1.75 -13.90 -6.34
CA ILE A 243 2.13 -14.57 -7.58
C ILE A 243 2.95 -13.61 -8.44
N ALA A 244 4.17 -14.00 -8.81
CA ALA A 244 4.90 -13.42 -9.93
C ALA A 244 4.68 -14.27 -11.19
N ILE A 245 4.26 -13.62 -12.28
CA ILE A 245 4.04 -14.29 -13.57
C ILE A 245 5.37 -14.30 -14.34
N LEU A 246 5.96 -15.49 -14.51
CA LEU A 246 7.23 -15.67 -15.23
C LEU A 246 6.98 -15.93 -16.72
N LYS A 247 8.02 -16.25 -17.48
CA LYS A 247 7.90 -16.56 -18.93
C LYS A 247 7.39 -17.98 -19.15
N ASP A 248 7.71 -18.89 -18.24
CA ASP A 248 7.56 -20.34 -18.34
C ASP A 248 6.81 -20.94 -17.14
N GLY A 249 6.12 -20.11 -16.35
CA GLY A 249 5.32 -20.55 -15.22
C GLY A 249 4.94 -19.40 -14.29
N LEU A 250 4.45 -19.77 -13.11
CA LEU A 250 4.21 -18.87 -12.00
C LEU A 250 5.20 -19.15 -10.88
N LYS A 251 5.56 -18.11 -10.16
CA LYS A 251 6.22 -18.22 -8.87
C LYS A 251 5.27 -17.70 -7.80
N LEU A 252 5.06 -18.49 -6.76
CA LEU A 252 4.11 -18.19 -5.70
C LEU A 252 4.84 -18.10 -4.37
N TRP A 253 4.51 -17.11 -3.55
CA TRP A 253 4.98 -17.01 -2.17
C TRP A 253 3.81 -17.08 -1.20
N ILE A 254 3.99 -17.82 -0.10
CA ILE A 254 3.00 -17.98 0.97
C ILE A 254 3.50 -17.22 2.20
N ASN A 255 2.70 -16.27 2.68
CA ASN A 255 3.07 -15.40 3.80
C ASN A 255 2.86 -16.05 5.16
N VAL A 256 3.71 -17.03 5.47
CA VAL A 256 3.83 -17.65 6.80
C VAL A 256 5.30 -17.75 7.19
N LYS A 257 5.56 -17.90 8.49
CA LYS A 257 6.92 -17.99 9.03
C LYS A 257 7.54 -19.37 8.83
N THR A 258 8.86 -19.43 8.65
CA THR A 258 9.58 -20.70 8.58
C THR A 258 9.23 -21.60 9.76
N GLY A 259 8.94 -22.86 9.46
CA GLY A 259 8.55 -23.89 10.41
C GLY A 259 7.04 -23.99 10.67
N THR A 260 6.21 -23.08 10.16
CA THR A 260 4.76 -23.13 10.38
C THR A 260 3.98 -23.78 9.25
N LEU A 261 4.51 -23.78 8.01
CA LEU A 261 3.84 -24.39 6.87
C LEU A 261 3.93 -25.92 6.93
N LYS A 262 2.78 -26.59 6.90
CA LYS A 262 2.72 -28.06 6.83
C LYS A 262 2.68 -28.50 5.37
N ASP A 263 3.87 -28.80 4.84
CA ASP A 263 4.07 -29.26 3.46
C ASP A 263 4.57 -30.71 3.41
N GLU A 264 3.63 -31.65 3.46
CA GLU A 264 3.88 -33.11 3.41
C GLU A 264 4.55 -33.58 2.11
N LYS A 265 4.33 -32.86 1.00
CA LYS A 265 4.88 -33.18 -0.33
C LYS A 265 6.21 -32.49 -0.62
N GLY A 266 6.66 -31.55 0.23
CA GLY A 266 7.89 -30.80 0.05
C GLY A 266 7.94 -30.02 -1.27
N LEU A 267 6.81 -29.46 -1.71
CA LEU A 267 6.74 -28.66 -2.95
C LEU A 267 7.27 -27.23 -2.75
N SER A 268 7.27 -26.75 -1.51
CA SER A 268 7.73 -25.43 -1.14
C SER A 268 9.22 -25.41 -0.80
N ARG A 269 9.83 -24.25 -1.02
CA ARG A 269 11.21 -23.94 -0.66
C ARG A 269 11.22 -22.84 0.38
N ASP A 270 11.95 -23.06 1.47
CA ASP A 270 12.26 -22.03 2.46
C ASP A 270 13.17 -20.96 1.83
N VAL A 271 12.72 -19.71 1.88
CA VAL A 271 13.40 -18.51 1.39
C VAL A 271 13.58 -17.44 2.48
N SER A 272 13.33 -17.76 3.76
CA SER A 272 13.49 -16.83 4.90
C SER A 272 14.87 -16.16 4.99
N ASN A 273 15.92 -16.86 4.55
CA ASN A 273 17.30 -16.39 4.59
C ASN A 273 17.83 -16.02 3.19
N ILE A 274 16.95 -15.88 2.20
CA ILE A 274 17.30 -15.60 0.80
C ILE A 274 16.48 -14.40 0.35
N GLY A 275 17.12 -13.36 -0.19
CA GLY A 275 16.41 -12.23 -0.75
C GLY A 275 15.40 -12.67 -1.82
N HIS A 276 14.14 -12.27 -1.68
CA HIS A 276 13.06 -12.59 -2.60
C HIS A 276 12.07 -11.42 -2.66
N HIS A 277 11.24 -11.39 -3.71
CA HIS A 277 10.36 -10.26 -4.00
C HIS A 277 8.96 -10.38 -3.40
N GLY A 278 8.45 -11.60 -3.19
CA GLY A 278 7.15 -11.79 -2.54
C GLY A 278 7.22 -11.59 -1.03
N LEU A 279 6.07 -11.73 -0.38
CA LEU A 279 5.98 -11.76 1.09
C LEU A 279 5.88 -13.21 1.57
N GLY A 280 6.65 -13.55 2.62
CA GLY A 280 6.60 -14.84 3.27
C GLY A 280 7.84 -15.70 3.11
N ASP A 281 7.98 -16.70 3.99
CA ASP A 281 9.20 -17.50 4.04
C ASP A 281 9.18 -18.70 3.08
N TYR A 282 8.09 -18.94 2.33
CA TYR A 282 7.93 -20.11 1.46
C TYR A 282 7.64 -19.74 0.00
N GLU A 283 8.45 -20.28 -0.93
CA GLU A 283 8.33 -20.12 -2.38
C GLU A 283 7.91 -21.44 -3.07
N LEU A 284 7.04 -21.37 -4.08
CA LEU A 284 6.68 -22.47 -4.97
C LEU A 284 6.87 -22.07 -6.44
N LYS A 285 7.28 -23.02 -7.28
CA LYS A 285 7.31 -22.87 -8.74
C LYS A 285 6.22 -23.72 -9.38
N ILE A 286 5.42 -23.11 -10.23
CA ILE A 286 4.21 -23.70 -10.79
C ILE A 286 4.33 -23.65 -12.31
N HIS A 287 4.40 -24.80 -12.95
CA HIS A 287 4.48 -24.91 -14.41
C HIS A 287 3.21 -25.49 -15.04
N ASN A 288 2.31 -26.05 -14.22
CA ASN A 288 1.06 -26.67 -14.64
C ASN A 288 0.11 -26.86 -13.43
N ASN A 289 -1.06 -27.46 -13.68
CA ASN A 289 -2.10 -27.67 -12.69
C ASN A 289 -2.00 -28.97 -11.87
N GLN A 290 -0.95 -29.79 -12.05
CA GLN A 290 -0.84 -31.13 -11.45
C GLN A 290 -0.98 -31.14 -9.91
N HIS A 291 -0.52 -30.09 -9.24
CA HIS A 291 -0.56 -29.97 -7.79
C HIS A 291 -1.47 -28.84 -7.29
N LYS A 292 -2.35 -28.30 -8.15
CA LYS A 292 -3.17 -27.12 -7.84
C LYS A 292 -3.94 -27.25 -6.52
N GLU A 293 -4.69 -28.33 -6.32
CA GLU A 293 -5.49 -28.54 -5.10
C GLU A 293 -4.63 -28.58 -3.83
N TYR A 294 -3.46 -29.20 -3.91
CA TYR A 294 -2.53 -29.29 -2.79
C TYR A 294 -1.86 -27.92 -2.51
N ILE A 295 -1.50 -27.17 -3.55
CA ILE A 295 -0.99 -25.81 -3.38
C ILE A 295 -2.06 -24.92 -2.71
N MET A 296 -3.34 -25.08 -3.08
CA MET A 296 -4.44 -24.38 -2.42
C MET A 296 -4.56 -24.74 -0.93
N SER A 297 -4.31 -26.00 -0.54
CA SER A 297 -4.31 -26.39 0.87
C SER A 297 -3.12 -25.80 1.66
N LEU A 298 -2.00 -25.51 1.00
CA LEU A 298 -0.88 -24.77 1.59
C LEU A 298 -1.25 -23.29 1.78
N ILE A 299 -1.79 -22.63 0.74
CA ILE A 299 -2.19 -21.21 0.81
C ILE A 299 -3.24 -21.00 1.90
N LYS A 300 -4.18 -21.93 2.05
CA LYS A 300 -5.23 -21.87 3.07
C LYS A 300 -4.69 -21.83 4.51
N GLN A 301 -3.46 -22.28 4.76
CA GLN A 301 -2.82 -22.19 6.08
C GLN A 301 -2.37 -20.76 6.43
N ALA A 302 -2.32 -19.84 5.45
CA ALA A 302 -1.91 -18.45 5.62
C ALA A 302 -3.08 -17.46 5.77
N ILE A 303 -4.31 -17.94 5.62
CA ILE A 303 -5.57 -17.18 5.77
C ILE A 303 -6.01 -17.26 7.23
#